data_AF-E1NT17-F1
#
_entry.id   AF-E1NT17-F1
#
_cell.length_a   1.000
_cell.length_b   1.000
_cell.length_c   1.000
_cell.angle_alpha   90.00
_cell.angle_beta   90.00
_cell.angle_gamma   90.00
#
_symmetry.space_group_name_H-M   'P 1'
#
loop_
_entity.id
_entity.type
_entity.pdbx_description
1 polymer ?
#
loop_
_entity_poly.entity_id
_entity_poly.type
_entity_poly.pdbx_seq_one_letter_code
_entity_poly.pdbx_strand_id
1 'polypeptide(L)'
;MSDEPTSSYAIKAIKSIVSYLKAMGHEVIEDAPAIDIVKLFHFYYTTCLVETGRNLANFKDQSDRVLCKALGDLAWLSYKIGPQISAYEYSGMLKDQDILIEQNAKFYQNYDLFLTPTTISVAPKQTECALPQTLKNLLSNLQSMSIREQRDVAIQAFDNTYRWTPFTQLMNLTGDPAISLPVYETINGLPIGVQISSLKGNEYRLLQVAKDFEEHGLLKTHIVSL
;
A
#
# COMPACT_ATOMS: atom_id res chain seq x y z
N MET A 1 4.17 -12.34 3.99
CA MET A 1 4.63 -10.95 3.84
C MET A 1 5.95 -11.02 3.15
N SER A 2 6.05 -10.39 1.99
CA SER A 2 7.26 -10.41 1.18
C SER A 2 8.39 -9.65 1.89
N ASP A 3 9.50 -10.35 2.16
CA ASP A 3 10.73 -9.80 2.78
C ASP A 3 11.58 -9.00 1.78
N GLU A 4 10.95 -8.30 0.84
CA GLU A 4 11.69 -7.63 -0.21
C GLU A 4 12.41 -6.39 0.35
N PRO A 5 13.75 -6.31 0.23
CA PRO A 5 14.49 -5.25 0.87
C PRO A 5 14.23 -3.91 0.17
N THR A 6 14.05 -2.86 0.97
CA THR A 6 14.04 -1.49 0.47
C THR A 6 15.34 -1.20 -0.28
N SER A 7 15.22 -0.76 -1.53
CA SER A 7 16.36 -0.52 -2.40
C SER A 7 17.27 0.59 -1.86
N SER A 8 18.55 0.55 -2.26
CA SER A 8 19.50 1.60 -1.92
C SER A 8 19.09 2.98 -2.46
N TYR A 9 18.32 3.04 -3.55
CA TYR A 9 17.80 4.29 -4.08
C TYR A 9 16.69 4.87 -3.20
N ALA A 10 15.73 4.05 -2.74
CA ALA A 10 14.70 4.48 -1.80
C ALA A 10 15.29 4.97 -0.46
N ILE A 11 16.33 4.27 0.03
CA ILE A 11 17.08 4.69 1.22
C ILE A 11 17.77 6.05 0.99
N LYS A 12 18.42 6.25 -0.17
CA LYS A 12 19.06 7.52 -0.52
C LYS A 12 18.05 8.66 -0.61
N ALA A 13 16.88 8.41 -1.21
CA ALA A 13 15.80 9.39 -1.30
C ALA A 13 15.37 9.90 0.08
N ILE A 14 15.04 8.98 1.01
CA ILE A 14 14.69 9.34 2.40
C ILE A 14 15.82 10.08 3.10
N LYS A 15 17.06 9.57 3.02
CA LYS A 15 18.21 10.19 3.70
C LYS A 15 18.44 11.63 3.22
N SER A 16 18.25 11.90 1.93
CA SER A 16 18.39 13.27 1.39
C SER A 16 17.37 14.24 2.00
N ILE A 17 16.11 13.80 2.15
CA ILE A 17 15.05 14.60 2.76
C ILE A 17 15.26 14.77 4.27
N VAL A 18 15.69 13.72 4.96
CA VAL A 18 16.05 13.80 6.39
C VAL A 18 17.17 14.82 6.61
N SER A 19 18.22 14.81 5.77
CA SER A 19 19.30 15.80 5.85
C SER A 19 18.81 17.23 5.60
N TYR A 20 17.94 17.42 4.59
CA TYR A 20 17.35 18.72 4.29
C TYR A 20 16.51 19.26 5.46
N LEU A 21 15.58 18.44 5.97
CA LEU A 21 14.70 18.84 7.07
C LEU A 21 15.49 19.21 8.33
N LYS A 22 16.53 18.45 8.66
CA LYS A 22 17.44 18.79 9.77
C LYS A 22 18.17 20.12 9.54
N ALA A 23 18.63 20.38 8.31
CA ALA A 23 19.30 21.64 7.97
C ALA A 23 18.36 22.86 8.07
N MET A 24 17.06 22.65 7.81
CA MET A 24 16.00 23.64 8.00
C MET A 24 15.56 23.82 9.46
N GLY A 25 16.15 23.06 10.39
CA GLY A 25 15.88 23.17 11.82
C GLY A 25 14.72 22.30 12.32
N HIS A 26 14.18 21.41 11.50
CA HIS A 26 13.20 20.44 11.97
C HIS A 26 13.86 19.36 12.83
N GLU A 27 13.16 18.93 13.87
CA GLU A 27 13.50 17.73 14.62
C GLU A 27 13.08 16.50 13.81
N VAL A 28 14.04 15.64 13.47
CA VAL A 28 13.80 14.42 12.68
C VAL A 28 14.34 13.22 13.45
N ILE A 29 13.41 12.39 13.91
CA ILE A 29 13.63 11.22 14.76
C ILE A 29 13.35 9.95 13.95
N GLU A 30 14.20 8.93 14.11
CA GLU A 30 13.95 7.61 13.56
C GLU A 30 13.04 6.84 14.51
N ASP A 31 11.76 6.70 14.14
CA ASP A 31 10.75 5.98 14.89
C ASP A 31 9.65 5.46 13.94
N ALA A 32 8.76 4.60 14.43
CA ALA A 32 7.63 4.07 13.68
C ALA A 32 6.39 3.85 14.56
N PRO A 33 5.17 3.98 14.01
CA PRO A 33 3.96 3.59 14.72
C PRO A 33 4.02 2.14 15.22
N ALA A 34 3.59 1.90 16.46
CA ALA A 34 3.58 0.57 17.08
C ALA A 34 2.44 -0.31 16.53
N ILE A 35 2.56 -0.72 15.28
CA ILE A 35 1.54 -1.43 14.51
C ILE A 35 1.97 -2.88 14.26
N ASP A 36 1.04 -3.81 14.46
CA ASP A 36 1.21 -5.20 14.02
C ASP A 36 1.06 -5.26 12.49
N ILE A 37 2.21 -5.30 11.81
CA ILE A 37 2.27 -5.26 10.35
C ILE A 37 1.59 -6.49 9.72
N VAL A 38 1.66 -7.66 10.36
CA VAL A 38 1.00 -8.86 9.84
C VAL A 38 -0.52 -8.70 9.88
N LYS A 39 -1.06 -8.17 10.99
CA LYS A 39 -2.50 -7.85 11.09
C LYS A 39 -2.92 -6.74 10.13
N LEU A 40 -2.11 -5.71 9.96
CA LEU A 40 -2.34 -4.61 9.00
C LEU A 40 -2.57 -5.17 7.59
N PHE A 41 -1.64 -5.99 7.08
CA PHE A 41 -1.77 -6.54 5.73
C PHE A 41 -2.88 -7.58 5.60
N HIS A 42 -3.09 -8.42 6.62
CA HIS A 42 -4.23 -9.32 6.64
C HIS A 42 -5.54 -8.55 6.55
N PHE A 43 -5.70 -7.46 7.31
CA PHE A 43 -6.88 -6.61 7.24
C PHE A 43 -7.06 -5.95 5.87
N TYR A 44 -5.98 -5.39 5.33
CA TYR A 44 -5.99 -4.74 4.03
C TYR A 44 -6.40 -5.71 2.91
N TYR A 45 -5.78 -6.90 2.85
CA TYR A 45 -6.09 -7.90 1.82
C TYR A 45 -7.53 -8.41 1.93
N THR A 46 -7.99 -8.72 3.14
CA THR A 46 -9.38 -9.16 3.36
C THR A 46 -10.38 -8.09 2.94
N THR A 47 -10.12 -6.81 3.25
CA THR A 47 -10.97 -5.70 2.82
C THR A 47 -11.02 -5.61 1.29
N CYS A 48 -9.87 -5.70 0.61
CA CYS A 48 -9.84 -5.73 -0.85
C CYS A 48 -10.63 -6.91 -1.44
N LEU A 49 -10.46 -8.11 -0.87
CA LEU A 49 -11.18 -9.33 -1.31
C LEU A 49 -12.70 -9.17 -1.17
N VAL A 50 -13.17 -8.71 -0.01
CA VAL A 50 -14.59 -8.54 0.28
C VAL A 50 -15.20 -7.44 -0.59
N GLU A 51 -14.62 -6.24 -0.61
CA GLU A 51 -15.21 -5.10 -1.31
C GLU A 51 -15.16 -5.26 -2.83
N THR A 52 -14.04 -5.76 -3.36
CA THR A 52 -13.94 -6.07 -4.80
C THR A 52 -14.89 -7.20 -5.17
N GLY A 53 -14.94 -8.27 -4.37
CA GLY A 53 -15.88 -9.37 -4.59
C GLY A 53 -17.34 -8.92 -4.57
N ARG A 54 -17.71 -8.06 -3.62
CA ARG A 54 -19.05 -7.45 -3.51
C ARG A 54 -19.40 -6.60 -4.72
N ASN A 55 -18.46 -5.75 -5.18
CA ASN A 55 -18.65 -4.95 -6.39
C ASN A 55 -18.84 -5.84 -7.63
N LEU A 56 -18.10 -6.95 -7.70
CA LEU A 56 -18.19 -7.91 -8.80
C LEU A 56 -19.43 -8.80 -8.73
N ALA A 57 -20.01 -9.01 -7.55
CA ALA A 57 -21.25 -9.77 -7.36
C ALA A 57 -22.47 -9.11 -8.03
N ASN A 58 -22.37 -7.87 -8.49
CA ASN A 58 -23.40 -7.22 -9.30
C ASN A 58 -23.39 -7.70 -10.77
N PHE A 59 -22.36 -8.44 -11.22
CA PHE A 59 -22.26 -8.99 -12.59
C PHE A 59 -22.76 -10.45 -12.69
N LYS A 60 -23.63 -10.88 -11.76
CA LYS A 60 -24.11 -12.28 -11.59
C LYS A 60 -24.73 -12.93 -12.83
N ASP A 61 -25.20 -12.16 -13.80
CA ASP A 61 -25.80 -12.69 -15.04
C ASP A 61 -24.77 -13.20 -16.06
N GLN A 62 -23.47 -13.07 -15.75
CA GLN A 62 -22.37 -13.58 -16.58
C GLN A 62 -21.83 -14.89 -16.02
N SER A 63 -21.54 -15.85 -16.90
CA SER A 63 -20.92 -17.10 -16.45
C SER A 63 -19.54 -16.86 -15.84
N ASP A 64 -19.20 -17.64 -14.82
CA ASP A 64 -17.86 -17.64 -14.18
C ASP A 64 -16.72 -17.78 -15.20
N ARG A 65 -16.94 -18.50 -16.30
CA ARG A 65 -15.96 -18.67 -17.39
C ARG A 65 -15.71 -17.37 -18.16
N VAL A 66 -16.74 -16.54 -18.32
CA VAL A 66 -16.64 -15.21 -18.96
C VAL A 66 -15.94 -14.24 -18.01
N LEU A 67 -16.34 -14.22 -16.73
CA LEU A 67 -15.72 -13.36 -15.73
C LEU A 67 -14.25 -13.71 -15.49
N CYS A 68 -13.91 -15.00 -15.39
CA CYS A 68 -12.52 -15.45 -15.22
C CYS A 68 -11.58 -14.99 -16.34
N LYS A 69 -12.07 -14.96 -17.59
CA LYS A 69 -11.27 -14.49 -18.73
C LYS A 69 -11.19 -12.97 -18.84
N ALA A 70 -12.17 -12.26 -18.30
CA ALA A 70 -12.26 -10.80 -18.38
C ALA A 70 -11.59 -10.09 -17.20
N LEU A 71 -11.45 -10.76 -16.07
CA LEU A 71 -10.88 -10.20 -14.84
C LEU A 71 -9.39 -10.51 -14.71
N GLY A 72 -8.64 -9.56 -14.14
CA GLY A 72 -7.28 -9.82 -13.68
C GLY A 72 -7.24 -10.77 -12.48
N ASP A 73 -6.09 -11.38 -12.21
CA ASP A 73 -5.91 -12.44 -11.21
C ASP A 73 -6.47 -12.09 -9.82
N LEU A 74 -6.16 -10.89 -9.29
CA LEU A 74 -6.66 -10.45 -7.98
C LEU A 74 -8.16 -10.18 -7.95
N ALA A 75 -8.71 -9.66 -9.05
CA ALA A 75 -10.15 -9.40 -9.16
C ALA A 75 -10.93 -10.72 -9.22
N TRP A 76 -10.42 -11.71 -9.96
CA TRP A 76 -10.97 -13.05 -10.00
C TRP A 76 -10.93 -13.72 -8.61
N LEU A 77 -9.79 -13.66 -7.92
CA LEU A 77 -9.66 -14.15 -6.54
C LEU A 77 -10.66 -13.45 -5.62
N SER A 78 -10.79 -12.13 -5.69
CA SER A 78 -11.75 -11.38 -4.87
C SER A 78 -13.19 -11.82 -5.10
N TYR A 79 -13.58 -12.03 -6.36
CA TYR A 79 -14.91 -12.55 -6.71
C TYR A 79 -15.16 -13.95 -6.12
N LYS A 80 -14.13 -14.82 -6.07
CA LYS A 80 -14.26 -16.18 -5.53
C LYS A 80 -14.20 -16.27 -4.01
N ILE A 81 -13.33 -15.49 -3.39
CA ILE A 81 -13.04 -15.57 -1.95
C ILE A 81 -13.91 -14.61 -1.14
N GLY A 82 -14.24 -13.44 -1.69
CA GLY A 82 -15.06 -12.42 -1.00
C GLY A 82 -16.33 -12.99 -0.35
N PRO A 83 -17.18 -13.76 -1.07
CA PRO A 83 -18.38 -14.37 -0.51
C PRO A 83 -18.13 -15.45 0.57
N GLN A 84 -16.90 -15.97 0.68
CA GLN A 84 -16.52 -16.98 1.66
C GLN A 84 -16.16 -16.36 3.01
N ILE A 85 -15.99 -15.04 3.08
CA ILE A 85 -15.70 -14.31 4.31
C ILE A 85 -17.02 -13.94 4.98
N SER A 86 -17.24 -14.46 6.18
CA SER A 86 -18.52 -14.27 6.87
C SER A 86 -18.66 -12.84 7.39
N ALA A 87 -19.90 -12.35 7.53
CA ALA A 87 -20.16 -11.06 8.16
C ALA A 87 -19.64 -11.01 9.62
N TYR A 88 -19.66 -12.14 10.34
CA TYR A 88 -19.12 -12.24 11.69
C TYR A 88 -17.60 -12.05 11.73
N GLU A 89 -16.88 -12.72 10.82
CA GLU A 89 -15.43 -12.57 10.64
C GLU A 89 -15.07 -11.13 10.27
N TYR A 90 -15.73 -10.58 9.25
CA TYR A 90 -15.47 -9.24 8.76
C TYR A 90 -15.78 -8.16 9.82
N SER A 91 -16.90 -8.29 10.54
CA SER A 91 -17.24 -7.36 11.64
C SER A 91 -16.23 -7.40 12.79
N GLY A 92 -15.66 -8.58 13.09
CA GLY A 92 -14.59 -8.69 14.08
C GLY A 92 -13.34 -7.92 13.66
N MET A 93 -13.00 -7.99 12.37
CA MET A 93 -11.85 -7.30 11.80
C MET A 93 -11.98 -5.77 11.81
N LEU A 94 -13.19 -5.22 11.69
CA LEU A 94 -13.41 -3.76 11.82
C LEU A 94 -13.01 -3.25 13.22
N LYS A 95 -13.19 -4.05 14.27
CA LYS A 95 -12.71 -3.71 15.61
C LYS A 95 -11.18 -3.69 15.69
N ASP A 96 -10.51 -4.60 14.99
CA ASP A 96 -9.05 -4.59 14.90
C ASP A 96 -8.54 -3.34 14.15
N GLN A 97 -9.30 -2.85 13.15
CA GLN A 97 -9.02 -1.58 12.48
C GLN A 97 -9.13 -0.39 13.44
N ASP A 98 -10.13 -0.35 14.32
CA ASP A 98 -10.26 0.72 15.32
C ASP A 98 -9.04 0.78 16.25
N ILE A 99 -8.52 -0.38 16.69
CA ILE A 99 -7.29 -0.47 17.49
C ILE A 99 -6.10 0.09 16.72
N LEU A 100 -5.99 -0.27 15.43
CA LEU A 100 -4.93 0.20 14.55
C LEU A 100 -4.98 1.72 14.34
N ILE A 101 -6.18 2.29 14.18
CA ILE A 101 -6.42 3.73 14.12
C ILE A 101 -5.96 4.40 15.42
N GLU A 102 -6.35 3.87 16.58
CA GLU A 102 -5.95 4.42 17.88
C GLU A 102 -4.43 4.37 18.07
N GLN A 103 -3.78 3.27 17.71
CA GLN A 103 -2.32 3.12 17.77
C GLN A 103 -1.61 4.13 16.88
N ASN A 104 -2.07 4.33 15.65
CA ASN A 104 -1.50 5.32 14.74
C ASN A 104 -1.73 6.75 15.24
N ALA A 105 -2.91 7.03 15.80
CA ALA A 105 -3.21 8.33 16.39
C ALA A 105 -2.31 8.64 17.60
N LYS A 106 -2.00 7.63 18.44
CA LYS A 106 -1.03 7.76 19.55
C LYS A 106 0.36 8.12 19.07
N PHE A 107 0.81 7.59 17.93
CA PHE A 107 2.08 7.99 17.32
C PHE A 107 2.08 9.50 17.03
N TYR A 108 1.02 10.02 16.38
CA TYR A 108 0.91 11.45 16.09
C TYR A 108 0.65 12.37 17.30
N GLN A 109 0.53 11.83 18.52
CA GLN A 109 0.56 12.68 19.74
C GLN A 109 1.98 13.21 20.01
N ASN A 110 3.01 12.53 19.51
CA ASN A 110 4.41 12.89 19.69
C ASN A 110 5.06 13.43 18.41
N TYR A 111 4.41 13.28 17.26
CA TYR A 111 4.96 13.62 15.94
C TYR A 111 3.94 14.36 15.08
N ASP A 112 4.39 15.36 14.32
CA ASP A 112 3.53 16.09 13.38
C ASP A 112 3.37 15.37 12.04
N LEU A 113 4.43 14.68 11.60
CA LEU A 113 4.57 14.06 10.29
C LEU A 113 5.29 12.72 10.40
N PHE A 114 4.97 11.78 9.51
CA PHE A 114 5.67 10.51 9.36
C PHE A 114 6.21 10.37 7.94
N LEU A 115 7.50 10.00 7.82
CA LEU A 115 8.20 9.91 6.55
C LEU A 115 8.57 8.45 6.25
N THR A 116 8.20 7.98 5.06
CA THR A 116 8.55 6.65 4.54
C THR A 116 8.89 6.76 3.05
N PRO A 117 9.68 5.83 2.46
CA PRO A 117 9.65 5.70 1.01
C PRO A 117 8.20 5.49 0.56
N THR A 118 7.80 6.04 -0.59
CA THR A 118 6.47 5.70 -1.12
C THR A 118 6.42 4.23 -1.58
N THR A 119 7.51 3.77 -2.18
CA THR A 119 7.69 2.41 -2.72
C THR A 119 9.05 1.87 -2.29
N ILE A 120 9.24 0.55 -2.33
CA ILE A 120 10.55 -0.05 -1.97
C ILE A 120 11.64 0.25 -2.99
N SER A 121 11.27 0.57 -4.24
CA SER A 121 12.19 0.78 -5.34
C SER A 121 11.55 1.64 -6.44
N VAL A 122 12.30 1.86 -7.51
CA VAL A 122 11.78 2.39 -8.79
C VAL A 122 10.67 1.51 -9.35
N ALA A 123 9.95 2.02 -10.35
CA ALA A 123 8.95 1.25 -11.07
C ALA A 123 9.52 -0.11 -11.55
N PRO A 124 8.96 -1.25 -11.10
CA PRO A 124 9.37 -2.56 -11.58
C PRO A 124 9.01 -2.74 -13.06
N LYS A 125 9.71 -3.65 -13.74
CA LYS A 125 9.34 -4.06 -15.09
C LYS A 125 7.99 -4.78 -15.05
N GLN A 126 7.24 -4.71 -16.15
CA GLN A 126 5.95 -5.40 -16.28
C GLN A 126 6.05 -6.91 -16.00
N THR A 127 7.18 -7.54 -16.35
CA THR A 127 7.45 -8.95 -16.06
C THR A 127 7.62 -9.25 -14.57
N GLU A 128 8.11 -8.30 -13.79
CA GLU A 128 8.33 -8.43 -12.33
C GLU A 128 7.02 -8.21 -11.53
N CYS A 129 6.05 -7.52 -12.12
CA CYS A 129 4.70 -7.37 -11.58
C CYS A 129 3.79 -8.58 -11.81
N ALA A 130 4.13 -9.46 -12.75
CA ALA A 130 3.31 -10.61 -13.07
C ALA A 130 3.29 -11.60 -11.91
N LEU A 131 2.14 -12.25 -11.67
CA LEU A 131 2.10 -13.38 -10.73
C LEU A 131 3.02 -14.50 -11.24
N PRO A 132 3.83 -15.11 -10.34
CA PRO A 132 4.63 -16.27 -10.68
C PRO A 132 3.80 -17.39 -11.28
N GLN A 133 4.36 -18.15 -12.22
CA GLN A 133 3.64 -19.24 -12.89
C GLN A 133 3.14 -20.31 -11.89
N THR A 134 3.90 -20.56 -10.82
CA THR A 134 3.49 -21.44 -9.72
C THR A 134 2.16 -20.99 -9.12
N LEU A 135 2.02 -19.71 -8.84
CA LEU A 135 0.81 -19.14 -8.28
C LEU A 135 -0.34 -19.13 -9.31
N LYS A 136 -0.07 -18.80 -10.57
CA LYS A 136 -1.06 -18.91 -11.67
C LYS A 136 -1.62 -20.34 -11.82
N ASN A 137 -0.79 -21.35 -11.64
CA ASN A 137 -1.22 -22.75 -11.66
C ASN A 137 -2.15 -23.08 -10.48
N LEU A 138 -1.88 -22.53 -9.29
CA LEU A 138 -2.77 -22.66 -8.12
C LEU A 138 -4.12 -21.97 -8.38
N LEU A 139 -4.11 -20.75 -8.94
CA LEU A 139 -5.33 -20.02 -9.31
C LEU A 139 -6.19 -20.79 -10.31
N SER A 140 -5.56 -21.49 -11.26
CA SER A 140 -6.27 -22.30 -12.26
C SER A 140 -6.99 -23.52 -11.66
N ASN A 141 -6.49 -24.02 -10.52
CA ASN A 141 -7.04 -25.19 -9.82
C ASN A 141 -7.83 -24.82 -8.55
N LEU A 142 -8.09 -23.53 -8.33
CA LEU A 142 -8.63 -22.98 -7.08
C LEU A 142 -9.92 -23.68 -6.63
N GLN A 143 -10.80 -24.06 -7.56
CA GLN A 143 -12.08 -24.71 -7.25
C GLN A 143 -11.94 -26.12 -6.65
N SER A 144 -10.82 -26.80 -6.90
CA SER A 144 -10.56 -28.14 -6.34
C SER A 144 -9.92 -28.10 -4.94
N MET A 145 -9.55 -26.91 -4.47
CA MET A 145 -8.90 -26.72 -3.18
C MET A 145 -9.92 -26.48 -2.06
N SER A 146 -9.54 -26.79 -0.82
CA SER A 146 -10.32 -26.41 0.35
C SER A 146 -10.41 -24.88 0.49
N ILE A 147 -11.44 -24.38 1.18
CA ILE A 147 -11.63 -22.94 1.44
C ILE A 147 -10.38 -22.31 2.07
N ARG A 148 -9.72 -23.03 2.98
CA ARG A 148 -8.49 -22.55 3.63
C ARG A 148 -7.36 -22.35 2.61
N GLU A 149 -7.09 -23.35 1.78
CA GLU A 149 -6.06 -23.27 0.75
C GLU A 149 -6.37 -22.18 -0.28
N GLN A 150 -7.64 -22.00 -0.64
CA GLN A 150 -8.05 -20.92 -1.54
C GLN A 150 -7.74 -19.53 -0.97
N ARG A 151 -7.99 -19.34 0.34
CA ARG A 151 -7.64 -18.10 1.06
C ARG A 151 -6.12 -17.91 1.13
N ASP A 152 -5.35 -18.97 1.38
CA ASP A 152 -3.88 -18.92 1.41
C ASP A 152 -3.30 -18.52 0.04
N VAL A 153 -3.88 -19.02 -1.05
CA VAL A 153 -3.52 -18.62 -2.43
C VAL A 153 -3.84 -17.14 -2.66
N ALA A 154 -4.99 -16.66 -2.19
CA ALA A 154 -5.35 -15.25 -2.30
C ALA A 154 -4.37 -14.35 -1.55
N ILE A 155 -4.03 -14.69 -0.30
CA ILE A 155 -3.04 -13.94 0.50
C ILE A 155 -1.69 -13.89 -0.24
N GLN A 156 -1.21 -15.00 -0.78
CA GLN A 156 0.05 -15.03 -1.54
C GLN A 156 0.01 -14.15 -2.80
N ALA A 157 -1.12 -14.10 -3.51
CA ALA A 157 -1.27 -13.26 -4.69
C ALA A 157 -1.29 -11.77 -4.37
N PHE A 158 -2.00 -11.40 -3.30
CA PHE A 158 -1.98 -10.03 -2.79
C PHE A 158 -0.58 -9.65 -2.30
N ASP A 159 0.09 -10.51 -1.54
CA ASP A 159 1.45 -10.28 -1.03
C ASP A 159 2.46 -10.07 -2.17
N ASN A 160 2.42 -10.90 -3.21
CA ASN A 160 3.27 -10.75 -4.39
C ASN A 160 3.04 -9.41 -5.13
N THR A 161 1.82 -8.87 -5.05
CA THR A 161 1.47 -7.61 -5.72
C THR A 161 1.86 -6.40 -4.87
N TYR A 162 1.50 -6.41 -3.60
CA TYR A 162 1.68 -5.26 -2.69
C TYR A 162 3.09 -5.16 -2.09
N ARG A 163 3.96 -6.16 -2.28
CA ARG A 163 5.39 -6.10 -1.91
C ARG A 163 6.12 -4.84 -2.41
N TRP A 164 5.68 -4.30 -3.55
CA TRP A 164 6.29 -3.10 -4.15
C TRP A 164 5.92 -1.80 -3.42
N THR A 165 4.80 -1.78 -2.72
CA THR A 165 4.19 -0.58 -2.11
C THR A 165 3.77 -0.84 -0.66
N PRO A 166 4.66 -1.29 0.24
CA PRO A 166 4.27 -1.77 1.57
C PRO A 166 4.01 -0.64 2.59
N PHE A 167 4.28 0.61 2.22
CA PHE A 167 4.22 1.75 3.14
C PHE A 167 2.88 2.49 3.09
N THR A 168 2.00 2.19 2.13
CA THR A 168 0.78 2.98 1.87
C THR A 168 -0.44 2.44 2.60
N GLN A 169 -0.47 1.14 2.91
CA GLN A 169 -1.66 0.45 3.44
C GLN A 169 -2.11 1.01 4.78
N LEU A 170 -1.16 1.40 5.65
CA LEU A 170 -1.49 2.00 6.95
C LEU A 170 -2.41 3.22 6.77
N MET A 171 -2.07 4.12 5.86
CA MET A 171 -2.85 5.33 5.59
C MET A 171 -4.19 5.03 4.92
N ASN A 172 -4.27 3.99 4.06
CA ASN A 172 -5.56 3.55 3.52
C ASN A 172 -6.52 3.08 4.62
N LEU A 173 -5.99 2.40 5.64
CA LEU A 173 -6.78 1.80 6.71
C LEU A 173 -7.13 2.80 7.81
N THR A 174 -6.25 3.76 8.11
CA THR A 174 -6.59 4.82 9.08
C THR A 174 -7.37 5.97 8.45
N GLY A 175 -7.26 6.14 7.13
CA GLY A 175 -7.77 7.30 6.42
C GLY A 175 -7.02 8.58 6.77
N ASP A 176 -5.81 8.47 7.30
CA ASP A 176 -4.91 9.60 7.52
C ASP A 176 -4.39 10.12 6.18
N PRO A 177 -4.24 11.44 6.02
CA PRO A 177 -3.74 12.03 4.79
C PRO A 177 -2.27 11.69 4.59
N ALA A 178 -1.92 11.39 3.34
CA ALA A 178 -0.55 11.17 2.90
C ALA A 178 -0.33 11.76 1.50
N ILE A 179 0.88 12.27 1.27
CA ILE A 179 1.32 12.77 -0.04
C ILE A 179 2.60 12.06 -0.46
N SER A 180 2.72 11.72 -1.75
CA SER A 180 3.96 11.21 -2.33
C SER A 180 4.63 12.34 -3.11
N LEU A 181 5.85 12.69 -2.73
CA LEU A 181 6.64 13.74 -3.38
C LEU A 181 7.83 13.14 -4.14
N PRO A 182 8.01 13.46 -5.44
CA PRO A 182 9.13 12.94 -6.22
C PRO A 182 10.41 13.67 -5.85
N VAL A 183 11.22 13.13 -4.93
CA VAL A 183 12.38 13.84 -4.37
C VAL A 183 13.72 13.30 -4.88
N TYR A 184 13.69 12.18 -5.60
CA TYR A 184 14.89 11.53 -6.10
C TYR A 184 14.65 10.97 -7.49
N GLU A 185 15.72 10.99 -8.29
CA GLU A 185 15.76 10.38 -9.62
C GLU A 185 17.04 9.54 -9.72
N THR A 186 16.90 8.32 -10.22
CA THR A 186 18.07 7.46 -10.46
C THR A 186 18.87 7.94 -11.66
N ILE A 187 20.11 7.44 -11.82
CA ILE A 187 20.95 7.76 -12.98
C ILE A 187 20.31 7.40 -14.33
N ASN A 188 19.34 6.49 -14.33
CA ASN A 188 18.59 6.07 -15.51
C ASN A 188 17.27 6.84 -15.70
N GLY A 189 17.05 7.93 -14.94
CA GLY A 189 15.86 8.77 -15.07
C GLY A 189 14.59 8.20 -14.43
N LEU A 190 14.70 7.17 -13.58
CA LEU A 190 13.52 6.62 -12.89
C LEU A 190 13.27 7.36 -11.57
N PRO A 191 12.04 7.86 -11.31
CA PRO A 191 11.70 8.63 -10.12
C PRO A 191 11.52 7.74 -8.89
N ILE A 192 11.77 8.33 -7.72
CA ILE A 192 11.46 7.73 -6.42
C ILE A 192 10.80 8.77 -5.53
N GLY A 193 9.65 8.38 -4.96
CA GLY A 193 8.88 9.19 -4.06
C GLY A 193 9.25 8.97 -2.58
N VAL A 194 9.13 10.04 -1.80
CA VAL A 194 9.00 9.97 -0.34
C VAL A 194 7.54 10.25 -0.01
N GLN A 195 6.94 9.34 0.75
CA GLN A 195 5.62 9.51 1.33
C GLN A 195 5.74 10.27 2.65
N ILE A 196 4.92 11.31 2.80
CA ILE A 196 4.77 12.07 4.03
C ILE A 196 3.31 11.98 4.44
N SER A 197 3.05 11.55 5.67
CA SER A 197 1.71 11.47 6.23
C SER A 197 1.56 12.27 7.50
N SER A 198 0.33 12.63 7.85
CA SER A 198 -0.01 13.33 9.08
C SER A 198 -1.33 12.78 9.63
N LEU A 199 -1.70 13.14 10.86
CA LEU A 199 -3.01 12.80 11.42
C LEU A 199 -4.14 13.50 10.62
N LYS A 200 -5.26 12.82 10.42
CA LYS A 200 -6.48 13.37 9.79
C LYS A 200 -6.80 14.80 10.26
N GLY A 201 -7.10 15.67 9.31
CA GLY A 201 -7.36 17.10 9.54
C GLY A 201 -6.11 18.00 9.45
N ASN A 202 -4.93 17.43 9.20
CA ASN A 202 -3.67 18.17 9.04
C ASN A 202 -3.14 18.16 7.60
N GLU A 203 -4.01 18.02 6.60
CA GLU A 203 -3.67 18.06 5.17
C GLU A 203 -2.88 19.34 4.81
N TYR A 204 -3.20 20.47 5.46
CA TYR A 204 -2.50 21.74 5.24
C TYR A 204 -0.99 21.64 5.52
N ARG A 205 -0.56 20.83 6.50
CA ARG A 205 0.86 20.63 6.79
C ARG A 205 1.56 19.89 5.66
N LEU A 206 0.90 18.88 5.07
CA LEU A 206 1.43 18.15 3.92
C LEU A 206 1.61 19.08 2.72
N LEU A 207 0.63 19.96 2.47
CA LEU A 207 0.72 20.95 1.40
C LEU A 207 1.79 22.02 1.67
N GLN A 208 1.99 22.44 2.92
CA GLN A 208 3.07 23.35 3.29
C GLN A 208 4.45 22.73 3.04
N VAL A 209 4.64 21.46 3.42
CA VAL A 209 5.90 20.75 3.16
C VAL A 209 6.12 20.54 1.65
N ALA A 210 5.08 20.16 0.91
CA ALA A 210 5.16 20.00 -0.54
C ALA A 210 5.57 21.31 -1.23
N LYS A 211 4.96 22.43 -0.81
CA LYS A 211 5.30 23.77 -1.28
C LYS A 211 6.74 24.14 -0.93
N ASP A 212 7.18 23.90 0.31
CA ASP A 212 8.57 24.16 0.71
C ASP A 212 9.57 23.37 -0.15
N PHE A 213 9.28 22.10 -0.42
CA PHE A 213 10.12 21.25 -1.27
C PHE A 213 10.15 21.74 -2.71
N GLU A 214 9.03 22.26 -3.21
CA GLU A 214 8.94 22.89 -4.54
C GLU A 214 9.78 24.16 -4.60
N GLU A 215 9.60 25.09 -3.66
CA GLU A 215 10.30 26.37 -3.60
C GLU A 215 11.82 26.22 -3.46
N HIS A 216 12.28 25.15 -2.81
CA HIS A 216 13.71 24.83 -2.66
C HIS A 216 14.26 23.86 -3.73
N GLY A 217 13.48 23.53 -4.76
CA GLY A 217 13.94 22.71 -5.89
C GLY A 217 14.27 21.25 -5.55
N LEU A 218 13.65 20.72 -4.49
CA LEU A 218 13.82 19.33 -4.09
C LEU A 218 13.01 18.36 -4.95
N LEU A 219 11.92 18.84 -5.55
CA LEU A 219 11.08 18.01 -6.42
C LEU A 219 11.81 17.70 -7.74
N LYS A 220 12.05 16.41 -8.01
CA LYS A 220 12.59 15.87 -9.27
C LYS A 220 11.44 15.64 -10.25
N THR A 221 10.92 16.75 -10.75
CA THR A 221 9.84 16.75 -11.74
C THR A 221 10.01 17.92 -12.71
N HIS A 222 9.41 17.78 -13.89
CA HIS A 222 9.22 18.90 -14.80
C HIS A 222 7.86 19.53 -14.50
N ILE A 223 7.85 20.74 -13.95
CA ILE A 223 6.61 21.49 -13.76
C ILE A 223 6.11 21.90 -15.15
N VAL A 224 5.02 21.30 -15.60
CA VAL A 224 4.34 21.67 -16.84
C VAL A 224 3.35 22.78 -16.49
N SER A 225 3.48 23.95 -17.11
CA SER A 225 2.45 25.00 -17.00
C SER A 225 1.15 24.50 -17.60
N LEU A 226 0.10 24.44 -16.79
CA LEU A 226 -1.27 24.07 -17.20
C LEU A 226 -1.97 25.22 -17.93
#